data_AF-A0A443SQ26-F1
#
_entry.id   AF-A0A443SQ26-F1
#
_cell.length_a   1.000
_cell.length_b   1.000
_cell.length_c   1.000
_cell.angle_alpha   90.00
_cell.angle_beta   90.00
_cell.angle_gamma   90.00
#
_symmetry.space_group_name_H-M   'P 1'
#
loop_
_entity.id
_entity.type
_entity.pdbx_description
1 polymer ?
#
loop_
_entity_poly.entity_id
_entity_poly.type
_entity_poly.pdbx_seq_one_letter_code
_entity_poly.pdbx_strand_id
1 'polypeptide(L)'
;SSVKVKLLCNEVVTDVVESNLNFEKLLKLTADAKLDEDDVKGIFAALSYILKSSVKYSVDAGVLGNELQQLGFPKEHASSISKVFSDKMDALKTALCKQSLKRKFDEYKNA
;
A
#
# COMPACT_ATOMS: atom_id res chain seq x y z
N SER A 1 0.45 -17.71 -0.08
CA SER A 1 -0.50 -17.72 1.05
C SER A 1 -0.97 -16.31 1.37
N SER A 2 -2.28 -16.10 1.56
CA SER A 2 -2.92 -14.80 1.82
C SER A 2 -2.32 -14.03 3.00
N VAL A 3 -1.86 -14.74 4.04
CA VAL A 3 -1.19 -14.16 5.22
C VAL A 3 0.09 -13.39 4.84
N LYS A 4 0.91 -13.92 3.92
CA LYS A 4 2.16 -13.26 3.51
C LYS A 4 1.89 -11.98 2.73
N VAL A 5 0.88 -11.99 1.85
CA VAL A 5 0.44 -10.80 1.12
C VAL A 5 -0.03 -9.71 2.09
N LYS A 6 -0.77 -10.11 3.13
CA LYS A 6 -1.19 -9.18 4.19
C LYS A 6 0.01 -8.56 4.93
N LEU A 7 1.02 -9.36 5.27
CA LEU A 7 2.23 -8.89 5.93
C LEU A 7 3.05 -7.96 5.03
N LEU A 8 3.19 -8.29 3.74
CA LEU A 8 3.83 -7.42 2.75
C LEU A 8 3.10 -6.07 2.63
N CYS A 9 1.78 -6.08 2.55
CA CYS A 9 0.99 -4.85 2.53
C CYS A 9 1.17 -4.02 3.80
N ASN A 10 1.27 -4.65 4.97
CA ASN A 10 1.52 -3.91 6.21
C ASN A 10 2.89 -3.23 6.21
N GLU A 11 3.95 -3.89 5.72
CA GLU A 11 5.27 -3.26 5.60
C GLU A 11 5.25 -2.09 4.61
N VAL A 12 4.52 -2.23 3.48
CA VAL A 12 4.32 -1.11 2.54
C VAL A 12 3.61 0.06 3.23
N VAL A 13 2.57 -0.21 4.03
CA VAL A 13 1.87 0.85 4.78
C VAL A 13 2.81 1.53 5.78
N THR A 14 3.60 0.76 6.53
CA THR A 14 4.58 1.30 7.48
C THR A 14 5.61 2.18 6.79
N ASP A 15 6.13 1.78 5.64
CA ASP A 15 7.02 2.61 4.82
C ASP A 15 6.35 3.92 4.38
N VAL A 16 5.10 3.86 3.91
CA VAL A 16 4.40 5.08 3.46
C VAL A 16 4.14 6.05 4.62
N VAL A 17 3.79 5.54 5.81
CA VAL A 17 3.41 6.37 6.97
C VAL A 17 4.62 6.86 7.75
N GLU A 18 5.59 5.98 7.99
CA GLU A 18 6.71 6.21 8.91
C GLU A 18 8.07 6.29 8.20
N SER A 19 8.13 6.03 6.89
CA SER A 19 9.38 5.92 6.12
C SER A 19 10.37 4.93 6.73
N ASN A 20 9.83 3.88 7.36
CA ASN A 20 10.57 2.83 8.04
C ASN A 20 10.36 1.51 7.30
N LEU A 21 11.21 1.25 6.31
CA LEU A 21 11.21 0.01 5.55
C LEU A 21 12.18 -1.00 6.17
N ASN A 22 11.66 -2.17 6.58
CA ASN A 22 12.50 -3.30 6.95
C ASN A 22 12.66 -4.28 5.78
N PHE A 23 13.66 -4.03 4.93
CA PHE A 23 13.93 -4.85 3.75
C PHE A 23 14.33 -6.29 4.09
N GLU A 24 15.07 -6.51 5.17
CA GLU A 24 15.46 -7.85 5.63
C GLU A 24 14.23 -8.70 5.98
N LYS A 25 13.21 -8.07 6.57
CA LYS A 25 11.93 -8.72 6.87
C LYS A 25 11.14 -9.04 5.60
N LEU A 26 11.15 -8.15 4.60
CA LEU A 26 10.52 -8.40 3.29
C LEU A 26 11.14 -9.64 2.62
N LEU A 27 12.48 -9.72 2.57
CA LEU A 27 13.20 -10.86 2.01
C LEU A 27 12.88 -12.17 2.73
N LYS A 28 12.80 -12.15 4.07
CA LYS A 28 12.40 -13.34 4.84
C LYS A 28 10.97 -13.80 4.54
N LEU A 29 10.05 -12.87 4.29
CA LEU A 29 8.65 -13.20 3.96
C LEU A 29 8.50 -13.78 2.55
N THR A 30 9.37 -13.40 1.62
CA THR A 30 9.36 -13.85 0.22
C THR A 30 10.34 -14.98 -0.07
N ALA A 31 11.17 -15.40 0.89
CA ALA A 31 12.15 -16.47 0.73
C ALA A 31 11.55 -17.78 0.19
N ASP A 32 10.34 -18.14 0.65
CA ASP A 32 9.65 -19.36 0.19
C ASP A 32 9.12 -19.26 -1.25
N ALA A 33 9.05 -18.05 -1.81
CA ALA A 33 8.52 -17.80 -3.16
C ALA A 33 9.59 -17.93 -4.25
N LYS A 34 10.86 -18.20 -3.91
CA LYS A 34 12.00 -18.27 -4.83
C LYS A 34 12.18 -17.00 -5.69
N LEU A 35 11.75 -15.85 -5.16
CA LEU A 35 11.92 -14.55 -5.79
C LEU A 35 13.32 -14.02 -5.48
N ASP A 36 13.94 -13.36 -6.46
CA ASP A 36 15.20 -12.66 -6.21
C ASP A 36 14.97 -11.33 -5.48
N GLU A 37 16.06 -10.65 -5.12
CA GLU A 37 15.98 -9.37 -4.41
C GLU A 37 15.27 -8.28 -5.24
N ASP A 38 15.44 -8.32 -6.55
CA ASP A 38 14.92 -7.30 -7.47
C ASP A 38 13.41 -7.51 -7.73
N ASP A 39 12.96 -8.76 -7.81
CA ASP A 39 11.55 -9.16 -7.83
C ASP A 39 10.83 -8.65 -6.58
N VAL A 40 11.45 -8.81 -5.40
CA VAL A 40 10.87 -8.38 -4.13
C VAL A 40 10.74 -6.86 -4.08
N LYS A 41 11.76 -6.13 -4.54
CA LYS A 41 11.69 -4.66 -4.70
C LYS A 41 10.62 -4.26 -5.70
N GLY A 42 10.50 -4.97 -6.82
CA GLY A 42 9.49 -4.73 -7.84
C GLY A 42 8.07 -4.88 -7.30
N ILE A 43 7.80 -5.98 -6.59
CA ILE A 43 6.50 -6.23 -5.94
C ILE A 43 6.21 -5.17 -4.87
N PHE A 44 7.20 -4.83 -4.05
CA PHE A 44 7.06 -3.79 -3.03
C PHE A 44 6.71 -2.44 -3.67
N ALA A 45 7.43 -2.03 -4.71
CA ALA A 45 7.18 -0.79 -5.43
C ALA A 45 5.80 -0.78 -6.09
N ALA A 46 5.38 -1.90 -6.70
CA ALA A 46 4.06 -2.04 -7.31
C ALA A 46 2.95 -1.91 -6.27
N LEU A 47 3.03 -2.60 -5.13
CA LEU A 47 2.07 -2.49 -4.05
C LEU A 47 2.04 -1.08 -3.45
N SER A 48 3.21 -0.46 -3.26
CA SER A 48 3.33 0.93 -2.79
C SER A 48 2.63 1.89 -3.75
N TYR A 49 2.86 1.73 -5.05
CA TYR A 49 2.23 2.53 -6.08
C TYR A 49 0.70 2.35 -6.11
N ILE A 50 0.22 1.11 -6.05
CA ILE A 50 -1.22 0.81 -6.02
C ILE A 50 -1.87 1.51 -4.82
N LEU A 51 -1.36 1.29 -3.61
CA LEU A 51 -1.94 1.89 -2.39
C LEU A 51 -1.90 3.42 -2.43
N LYS A 52 -0.77 4.01 -2.84
CA LYS A 52 -0.65 5.48 -2.99
C LYS A 52 -1.63 6.04 -4.01
N SER A 53 -1.81 5.34 -5.13
CA SER A 53 -2.74 5.75 -6.19
C SER A 53 -4.19 5.63 -5.71
N SER A 54 -4.55 4.54 -5.04
CA SER A 54 -5.88 4.36 -4.45
C SER A 54 -6.22 5.46 -3.46
N VAL A 55 -5.29 5.85 -2.59
CA VAL A 55 -5.50 7.01 -1.69
C VAL A 55 -5.61 8.32 -2.47
N LYS A 56 -4.72 8.56 -3.44
CA LYS A 56 -4.69 9.79 -4.24
C LYS A 56 -6.01 10.01 -5.00
N TYR A 57 -6.59 8.95 -5.55
CA TYR A 57 -7.84 8.98 -6.30
C TYR A 57 -9.07 8.69 -5.44
N SER A 58 -8.93 8.57 -4.12
CA SER A 58 -10.02 8.27 -3.17
C SER A 58 -10.83 7.02 -3.57
N VAL A 59 -10.13 5.98 -4.02
CA VAL A 59 -10.72 4.70 -4.44
C VAL A 59 -11.24 3.96 -3.21
N ASP A 60 -12.45 3.40 -3.33
CA ASP A 60 -13.06 2.56 -2.30
C ASP A 60 -12.35 1.20 -2.17
N ALA A 61 -12.30 0.64 -0.97
CA ALA A 61 -11.61 -0.63 -0.70
C ALA A 61 -12.21 -1.81 -1.48
N GLY A 62 -13.53 -1.82 -1.70
CA GLY A 62 -14.23 -2.81 -2.51
C GLY A 62 -13.89 -2.67 -3.99
N VAL A 63 -13.78 -1.45 -4.50
CA VAL A 63 -13.35 -1.16 -5.88
C VAL A 63 -11.91 -1.62 -6.09
N LEU A 64 -11.00 -1.28 -5.18
CA LEU A 64 -9.60 -1.74 -5.23
C LEU A 64 -9.52 -3.28 -5.28
N GLY A 65 -10.34 -3.97 -4.50
CA GLY A 65 -10.37 -5.44 -4.49
C GLY A 65 -10.87 -6.05 -5.80
N ASN A 66 -11.80 -5.37 -6.48
CA ASN A 66 -12.29 -5.79 -7.78
C ASN A 66 -11.26 -5.54 -8.88
N GLU A 67 -10.60 -4.38 -8.87
CA GLU A 67 -9.52 -4.06 -9.82
C GLU A 67 -8.35 -5.05 -9.70
N LEU A 68 -7.93 -5.37 -8.48
CA LEU A 68 -6.89 -6.38 -8.24
C LEU A 68 -7.26 -7.75 -8.82
N GLN A 69 -8.52 -8.17 -8.67
CA GLN A 69 -9.01 -9.41 -9.29
C GLN A 69 -9.03 -9.35 -10.82
N GLN A 70 -9.38 -8.20 -11.42
CA GLN A 70 -9.33 -8.00 -12.87
C GLN A 70 -7.90 -8.04 -13.42
N LEU A 71 -6.92 -7.60 -12.63
CA LEU A 71 -5.49 -7.75 -12.93
C LEU A 71 -4.99 -9.20 -12.77
N GLY A 72 -5.86 -10.12 -12.34
CA GLY A 72 -5.54 -11.55 -12.20
C GLY A 72 -5.13 -11.99 -10.81
N PHE A 73 -5.25 -11.13 -9.79
CA PHE A 73 -4.95 -11.55 -8.42
C PHE A 73 -5.98 -12.59 -7.92
N PRO A 74 -5.53 -13.62 -7.19
CA PRO A 74 -6.45 -14.50 -6.47
C PRO A 74 -7.36 -13.71 -5.53
N LYS A 75 -8.64 -14.07 -5.48
CA LYS A 75 -9.65 -13.39 -4.64
C LYS A 75 -9.20 -13.21 -3.20
N GLU A 76 -8.58 -14.22 -2.61
CA GLU A 76 -8.06 -14.15 -1.24
C GLU A 76 -6.97 -13.10 -1.05
N HIS A 77 -6.11 -12.90 -2.05
CA HIS A 77 -5.03 -11.91 -2.00
C HIS A 77 -5.61 -10.51 -2.16
N ALA A 78 -6.50 -10.31 -3.14
CA ALA A 78 -7.19 -9.04 -3.36
C ALA A 78 -7.99 -8.62 -2.12
N SER A 79 -8.79 -9.52 -1.52
CA SER A 79 -9.54 -9.23 -0.30
C SER A 79 -8.63 -8.91 0.90
N SER A 80 -7.47 -9.55 1.01
CA SER A 80 -6.52 -9.27 2.08
C SER A 80 -5.90 -7.87 1.94
N ILE A 81 -5.55 -7.48 0.72
CA ILE A 81 -4.99 -6.16 0.40
C ILE A 81 -6.03 -5.07 0.67
N SER A 82 -7.26 -5.23 0.14
CA SER A 82 -8.36 -4.28 0.36
C SER A 82 -8.69 -4.08 1.84
N LYS A 83 -8.61 -5.14 2.64
CA LYS A 83 -8.85 -5.03 4.09
C LYS A 83 -7.78 -4.20 4.78
N VAL A 84 -6.49 -4.47 4.49
CA VAL A 84 -5.38 -3.66 5.04
C VAL A 84 -5.50 -2.21 4.58
N PHE A 85 -5.85 -1.96 3.32
CA PHE A 85 -6.09 -0.63 2.80
C PHE A 85 -7.20 0.09 3.57
N SER A 86 -8.36 -0.55 3.76
CA SER A 86 -9.48 0.02 4.52
C SER A 86 -9.10 0.34 5.96
N ASP A 87 -8.38 -0.56 6.64
CA ASP A 87 -7.97 -0.39 8.04
C ASP A 87 -6.95 0.74 8.22
N LYS A 88 -6.18 1.08 7.17
CA LYS A 88 -5.05 2.02 7.22
C LYS A 88 -5.24 3.24 6.33
N MET A 89 -6.42 3.40 5.71
CA MET A 89 -6.71 4.43 4.73
C MET A 89 -6.49 5.84 5.29
N ASP A 90 -7.00 6.12 6.49
CA ASP A 90 -6.87 7.43 7.12
C ASP A 90 -5.41 7.79 7.40
N ALA A 91 -4.65 6.83 7.94
CA ALA A 91 -3.22 7.01 8.22
C ALA A 91 -2.42 7.27 6.93
N LEU A 92 -2.68 6.49 5.87
CA LEU A 92 -2.06 6.68 4.56
C LEU A 92 -2.41 8.05 3.97
N LYS A 93 -3.67 8.47 4.07
CA LYS A 93 -4.12 9.78 3.60
C LYS A 93 -3.43 10.92 4.34
N THR A 94 -3.35 10.85 5.66
CA THR A 94 -2.64 11.87 6.46
C THR A 94 -1.16 11.93 6.10
N ALA A 95 -0.48 10.78 5.98
CA ALA A 95 0.93 10.73 5.61
C ALA A 95 1.18 11.29 4.21
N LEU A 96 0.38 10.89 3.21
CA LEU A 96 0.51 11.37 1.83
C LEU A 96 0.14 12.85 1.70
N CYS A 97 -0.81 13.36 2.48
CA CYS A 97 -1.08 14.80 2.54
C CYS A 97 0.12 15.57 3.11
N LYS A 98 0.78 15.07 4.15
CA LYS A 98 2.00 15.70 4.72
C LYS A 98 3.18 15.67 3.75
N GLN A 99 3.31 14.59 2.97
CA GLN A 99 4.35 14.42 1.96
C GLN A 99 4.03 15.17 0.65
N SER A 100 2.80 15.65 0.48
CA SER A 100 2.37 16.34 -0.74
C SER A 100 2.82 17.80 -0.74
N LEU A 101 3.22 18.30 -1.90
CA LEU A 101 3.51 19.72 -2.14
C LEU A 101 2.24 20.59 -2.26
N LYS A 102 1.04 20.05 -2.03
CA LYS A 102 -0.19 20.85 -1.93
C LYS A 102 -0.02 21.85 -0.79
N ARG A 103 0.32 23.10 -1.15
CA ARG A 103 0.33 24.25 -0.26
C ARG A 103 -0.94 24.23 0.59
N LYS A 104 -0.80 24.59 1.87
CA LYS A 104 -1.91 24.95 2.76
C LYS A 104 -2.71 26.11 2.15
N PHE A 105 -3.55 25.85 1.16
CA PHE A 105 -4.43 26.86 0.58
C PHE A 105 -5.64 27.10 1.50
N ASP A 106 -5.85 26.24 2.49
CA ASP A 106 -6.91 26.38 3.48
C ASP A 106 -6.55 27.31 4.66
N GLU A 107 -5.28 27.71 4.81
CA GLU A 107 -4.85 28.64 5.88
C GLU A 107 -5.14 30.12 5.52
N TYR A 108 -5.49 30.42 4.26
CA TYR A 108 -5.75 31.79 3.78
C TYR A 108 -7.23 32.15 3.64
N LYS A 109 -8.16 31.22 3.92
CA LYS A 109 -9.60 31.51 3.87
C LYS A 109 -10.20 31.99 5.20
N ASN A 110 -9.38 32.06 6.26
CA ASN A 110 -9.77 32.49 7.60
C ASN A 110 -8.83 33.56 8.19
N ALA A 111 -8.07 34.28 7.35
CA ALA A 111 -7.23 35.40 7.75
C ALA A 111 -7.76 36.70 7.14
#